data_AF-A0A1C6QBI0-F1
#
_entry.id   AF-A0A1C6QBI0-F1
#
_cell.length_a   1.000
_cell.length_b   1.000
_cell.length_c   1.000
_cell.angle_alpha   90.00
_cell.angle_beta   90.00
_cell.angle_gamma   90.00
#
_symmetry.space_group_name_H-M   'P 1'
#
loop_
_entity.id
_entity.type
_entity.pdbx_description
1 polymer ?
#
loop_
_entity_poly.entity_id
_entity_poly.type
_entity_poly.pdbx_seq_one_letter_code
_entity_poly.pdbx_strand_id
1 'polypeptide(L)'
;MCAATSHTRCNVDWVRTDRLLARLEQEPERPSNREVPRMSRTRKLLFGSTSVLYAVIVVAVLIRADLVRLDWQVMLFRPYKQWPQVHEFLDYFVVLGQRGPTAVLVAAWLGWRSWRQRTLRPLLVLGAALLALNVTVGAVKIGLGRLGPHYATTVGSAELFADGDIFPSGHTANAVVTWGILAYLATTPRARRVLSVVAANFALGVGATTVYLGTHWVSDVLLGWAAGLLILLGLPWAEPLIALSEDRIQAWRDRGRSTLPGRRLVPSPLSPVTRQALVPSGRAVPAEELATQDEAHGETAVIGGRAPASTSSGTGIGAARLYHVPGRQHSLRAERAPVGPQPPVRPYSDRSQPRAARLRPRGQ
;
A
#
# COMPACT_ATOMS: atom_id res chain seq x y z
N MET A 1 23.13 -47.91 -9.74
CA MET A 1 23.47 -47.65 -8.32
C MET A 1 23.14 -46.21 -8.00
N CYS A 2 22.13 -45.98 -7.15
CA CYS A 2 21.81 -44.65 -6.61
C CYS A 2 22.93 -44.15 -5.69
N ALA A 3 23.16 -42.83 -5.67
CA ALA A 3 23.59 -42.12 -4.47
C ALA A 3 22.66 -40.91 -4.29
N ALA A 4 21.83 -41.00 -3.26
CA ALA A 4 20.67 -40.17 -3.00
C ALA A 4 20.88 -39.40 -1.69
N THR A 5 21.15 -38.09 -1.74
CA THR A 5 21.11 -37.22 -0.53
C THR A 5 20.84 -35.73 -0.78
N SER A 6 20.58 -35.27 -2.01
CA SER A 6 20.36 -33.82 -2.29
C SER A 6 18.88 -33.40 -2.45
N HIS A 7 17.93 -34.33 -2.55
CA HIS A 7 16.54 -34.00 -2.86
C HIS A 7 15.71 -33.50 -1.66
N THR A 8 16.13 -33.75 -0.42
CA THR A 8 15.28 -33.49 0.76
C THR A 8 15.31 -32.03 1.23
N ARG A 9 16.44 -31.31 1.12
CA ARG A 9 16.49 -29.90 1.55
C ARG A 9 15.74 -28.97 0.60
N CYS A 10 15.90 -29.18 -0.71
CA CYS A 10 15.20 -28.38 -1.73
C CYS A 10 13.68 -28.53 -1.57
N ASN A 11 13.18 -29.75 -1.37
CA ASN A 11 11.74 -30.00 -1.25
C ASN A 11 11.13 -29.41 0.03
N VAL A 12 11.87 -29.37 1.14
CA VAL A 12 11.39 -28.79 2.41
C VAL A 12 11.34 -27.26 2.33
N ASP A 13 12.32 -26.62 1.71
CA ASP A 13 12.32 -25.16 1.54
C ASP A 13 11.19 -24.71 0.59
N TRP A 14 10.99 -25.43 -0.53
CA TRP A 14 9.87 -25.18 -1.45
C TRP A 14 8.50 -25.35 -0.80
N VAL A 15 8.28 -26.44 -0.05
CA VAL A 15 7.02 -26.68 0.67
C VAL A 15 6.80 -25.65 1.78
N ARG A 16 7.86 -25.15 2.41
CA ARG A 16 7.78 -24.12 3.45
C ARG A 16 7.49 -22.75 2.87
N THR A 17 8.09 -22.39 1.72
CA THR A 17 7.73 -21.18 0.97
C THR A 17 6.31 -21.27 0.44
N ASP A 18 5.86 -22.42 -0.09
CA ASP A 18 4.49 -22.59 -0.59
C ASP A 18 3.46 -22.48 0.52
N ARG A 19 3.74 -23.02 1.72
CA ARG A 19 2.85 -22.85 2.88
C ARG A 19 2.86 -21.42 3.42
N LEU A 20 4.00 -20.73 3.40
CA LEU A 20 4.09 -19.30 3.74
C LEU A 20 3.33 -18.44 2.73
N LEU A 21 3.48 -18.73 1.44
CA LEU A 21 2.76 -18.07 0.34
C LEU A 21 1.27 -18.36 0.41
N ALA A 22 0.86 -19.60 0.67
CA ALA A 22 -0.54 -20.00 0.84
C ALA A 22 -1.20 -19.30 2.05
N ARG A 23 -0.44 -19.10 3.15
CA ARG A 23 -0.91 -18.31 4.31
C ARG A 23 -1.00 -16.81 4.01
N LEU A 24 -0.22 -16.30 3.05
CA LEU A 24 -0.35 -14.93 2.54
C LEU A 24 -1.46 -14.79 1.49
N GLU A 25 -1.86 -15.89 0.83
CA GLU A 25 -2.95 -15.98 -0.14
C GLU A 25 -4.33 -16.15 0.50
N GLN A 26 -4.41 -16.60 1.75
CA GLN A 26 -5.67 -16.62 2.50
C GLN A 26 -6.14 -15.19 2.81
N GLU A 27 -7.08 -14.69 2.00
CA GLU A 27 -7.90 -13.56 2.40
C GLU A 27 -8.77 -13.95 3.62
N PRO A 28 -8.93 -13.06 4.61
CA PRO A 28 -10.10 -13.10 5.47
C PRO A 28 -11.33 -12.99 4.56
N GLU A 29 -12.31 -13.88 4.74
CA GLU A 29 -13.53 -13.95 3.92
C GLU A 29 -14.06 -12.56 3.53
N ARG A 30 -14.44 -12.43 2.24
CA ARG A 30 -15.17 -11.28 1.69
C ARG A 30 -16.38 -11.01 2.58
N PRO A 31 -16.43 -9.92 3.37
CA PRO A 31 -17.66 -9.59 4.07
C PRO A 31 -18.69 -9.28 2.99
N SER A 32 -19.71 -10.12 2.92
CA SER A 32 -20.85 -10.01 2.01
C SER A 32 -21.70 -8.76 2.26
N ASN A 33 -21.43 -8.05 3.35
CA ASN A 33 -22.13 -6.82 3.70
C ASN A 33 -21.60 -5.65 2.85
N ARG A 34 -22.38 -5.31 1.82
CA ARG A 34 -22.31 -4.06 1.03
C ARG A 34 -22.59 -2.79 1.85
N GLU A 35 -22.58 -2.90 3.17
CA GLU A 35 -22.85 -1.78 4.06
C GLU A 35 -21.65 -0.84 4.05
N VAL A 36 -21.93 0.47 3.94
CA VAL A 36 -20.90 1.49 4.08
C VAL A 36 -20.19 1.27 5.42
N PRO A 37 -18.84 1.16 5.46
CA PRO A 37 -18.13 0.94 6.71
C PRO A 37 -18.54 1.98 7.75
N ARG A 38 -19.17 1.53 8.85
CA ARG A 38 -19.55 2.43 9.95
C ARG A 38 -18.27 3.03 10.53
N MET A 39 -18.10 4.33 10.34
CA MET A 39 -16.89 5.04 10.74
C MET A 39 -16.71 4.98 12.27
N SER A 40 -15.53 4.52 12.72
CA SER A 40 -15.11 4.66 14.11
C SER A 40 -15.14 6.14 14.52
N ARG A 41 -15.50 6.41 15.79
CA ARG A 41 -15.49 7.77 16.37
C ARG A 41 -14.15 8.46 16.14
N THR A 42 -13.04 7.74 16.31
CA THR A 42 -11.68 8.25 16.07
C THR A 42 -11.50 8.75 14.64
N ARG A 43 -12.00 8.01 13.64
CA ARG A 43 -11.87 8.42 12.24
C ARG A 43 -12.71 9.65 11.93
N LYS A 44 -13.93 9.74 12.47
CA LYS A 44 -14.78 10.93 12.32
C LYS A 44 -14.10 12.16 12.92
N LEU A 45 -13.51 12.01 14.10
CA LEU A 45 -12.73 13.08 14.75
C LEU A 45 -11.52 13.49 13.91
N LEU A 46 -10.72 12.54 13.44
CA LEU A 46 -9.57 12.82 12.58
C LEU A 46 -9.97 13.50 11.26
N PHE A 47 -11.05 13.04 10.63
CA PHE A 47 -11.57 13.65 9.41
C PHE A 47 -12.06 15.07 9.67
N GLY A 48 -12.87 15.27 10.73
CA GLY A 48 -13.37 16.59 11.13
C GLY A 48 -12.25 17.56 11.47
N SER A 49 -11.28 17.15 12.30
CA SER A 49 -10.14 17.99 12.68
C SER A 49 -9.26 18.33 11.48
N THR A 50 -9.03 17.36 10.56
CA THR A 50 -8.23 17.61 9.36
C THR A 50 -8.97 18.54 8.39
N SER A 51 -10.29 18.43 8.27
CA SER A 51 -11.11 19.34 7.45
C SER A 51 -11.10 20.76 8.00
N VAL A 52 -11.19 20.92 9.33
CA VAL A 52 -11.07 22.23 9.98
C VAL A 52 -9.67 22.80 9.74
N LEU A 53 -8.62 22.00 9.95
CA LEU A 53 -7.23 22.43 9.66
C LEU A 53 -7.06 22.86 8.20
N TYR A 54 -7.61 22.08 7.26
CA TYR A 54 -7.59 22.40 5.84
C TYR A 54 -8.24 23.76 5.56
N ALA A 55 -9.45 23.99 6.08
CA ALA A 55 -10.17 25.24 5.92
C ALA A 55 -9.42 26.42 6.56
N VAL A 56 -8.85 26.23 7.75
CA VAL A 56 -8.03 27.25 8.44
C VAL A 56 -6.81 27.62 7.61
N ILE A 57 -6.10 26.65 7.01
CA ILE A 57 -4.95 26.94 6.14
C ILE A 57 -5.39 27.74 4.91
N VAL A 58 -6.48 27.34 4.24
CA VAL A 58 -7.01 28.06 3.08
C VAL A 58 -7.36 29.50 3.46
N VAL A 59 -8.11 29.70 4.54
CA VAL A 59 -8.49 31.03 5.03
C VAL A 59 -7.24 31.84 5.40
N ALA A 60 -6.28 31.26 6.11
CA ALA A 60 -5.04 31.94 6.50
C ALA A 60 -4.23 32.43 5.29
N VAL A 61 -4.18 31.66 4.20
CA VAL A 61 -3.54 32.08 2.95
C VAL A 61 -4.34 33.20 2.28
N LEU A 62 -5.67 33.07 2.20
CA LEU A 62 -6.55 34.07 1.58
C LEU A 62 -6.48 35.44 2.28
N ILE A 63 -6.45 35.46 3.61
CA ILE A 63 -6.38 36.71 4.39
C ILE A 63 -4.95 37.24 4.57
N ARG A 64 -3.95 36.60 3.97
CA ARG A 64 -2.51 36.94 4.13
C ARG A 64 -2.08 36.98 5.60
N ALA A 65 -2.50 35.99 6.38
CA ALA A 65 -2.12 35.86 7.79
C ALA A 65 -0.62 35.62 7.97
N ASP A 66 -0.16 35.50 9.23
CA ASP A 66 1.23 35.18 9.58
C ASP A 66 1.79 33.94 8.86
N LEU A 67 0.92 33.04 8.38
CA LEU A 67 1.32 31.91 7.57
C LEU A 67 2.00 32.32 6.26
N VAL A 68 1.51 33.37 5.57
CA VAL A 68 2.16 33.91 4.38
C VAL A 68 3.48 34.59 4.74
N ARG A 69 3.56 35.22 5.92
CA ARG A 69 4.84 35.77 6.41
C ARG A 69 5.86 34.66 6.65
N LEU A 70 5.46 33.53 7.23
CA LEU A 70 6.30 32.36 7.44
C LEU A 70 6.78 31.76 6.09
N ASP A 71 5.88 31.67 5.10
CA ASP A 71 6.22 31.25 3.74
C ASP A 71 7.39 32.09 3.18
N TRP A 72 7.28 33.43 3.28
CA TRP A 72 8.32 34.35 2.82
C TRP A 72 9.61 34.25 3.65
N GLN A 73 9.53 34.12 4.97
CA GLN A 73 10.70 33.96 5.84
C GLN A 73 11.51 32.71 5.47
N VAL A 74 10.84 31.58 5.28
CA VAL A 74 11.51 30.32 4.91
C VAL A 74 12.10 30.40 3.51
N MET A 75 11.37 30.99 2.55
CA MET A 75 11.90 31.20 1.20
C MET A 75 13.14 32.10 1.19
N LEU A 76 13.11 33.21 1.92
CA LEU A 76 14.23 34.16 1.98
C LEU A 76 15.44 33.61 2.73
N PHE A 77 15.23 32.71 3.70
CA PHE A 77 16.32 31.96 4.34
C PHE A 77 17.11 31.08 3.35
N ARG A 78 16.45 30.66 2.24
CA ARG A 78 17.02 29.82 1.17
C ARG A 78 17.75 28.57 1.71
N PRO A 79 17.03 27.62 2.34
CA PRO A 79 17.64 26.44 2.98
C PRO A 79 18.61 25.69 2.07
N TYR A 80 18.26 25.53 0.79
CA TYR A 80 19.09 24.88 -0.22
C TYR A 80 20.48 25.51 -0.42
N LYS A 81 20.67 26.78 -0.07
CA LYS A 81 22.00 27.45 -0.09
C LYS A 81 22.77 27.28 1.21
N GLN A 82 22.06 27.12 2.33
CA GLN A 82 22.68 26.99 3.66
C GLN A 82 23.33 25.61 3.83
N TRP A 83 22.71 24.57 3.28
CA TRP A 83 23.13 23.18 3.46
C TRP A 83 23.32 22.42 2.14
N PRO A 84 24.20 22.88 1.23
CA PRO A 84 24.33 22.31 -0.12
C PRO A 84 24.66 20.80 -0.14
N GLN A 85 25.27 20.27 0.91
CA GLN A 85 25.69 18.87 1.00
C GLN A 85 24.52 17.88 0.94
N VAL A 86 23.33 18.26 1.43
CA VAL A 86 22.15 17.40 1.40
C VAL A 86 21.29 17.62 0.15
N HIS A 87 21.60 18.63 -0.67
CA HIS A 87 20.78 19.04 -1.81
C HIS A 87 20.57 17.91 -2.82
N GLU A 88 21.63 17.24 -3.26
CA GLU A 88 21.54 16.16 -4.24
C GLU A 88 20.69 14.99 -3.75
N PHE A 89 20.92 14.56 -2.50
CA PHE A 89 20.13 13.49 -1.89
C PHE A 89 18.64 13.86 -1.83
N LEU A 90 18.34 15.09 -1.40
CA LEU A 90 16.98 15.58 -1.29
C LEU A 90 16.30 15.75 -2.65
N ASP A 91 17.04 16.13 -3.69
CA ASP A 91 16.52 16.21 -5.06
C ASP A 91 16.11 14.83 -5.60
N TYR A 92 16.87 13.77 -5.31
CA TYR A 92 16.42 12.40 -5.60
C TYR A 92 15.27 11.95 -4.70
N PHE A 93 15.29 12.34 -3.42
CA PHE A 93 14.28 11.94 -2.46
C PHE A 93 12.89 12.51 -2.81
N VAL A 94 12.82 13.74 -3.34
CA VAL A 94 11.54 14.38 -3.72
C VAL A 94 10.82 13.65 -4.85
N VAL A 95 11.54 12.87 -5.67
CA VAL A 95 10.97 12.01 -6.71
C VAL A 95 10.00 10.97 -6.12
N LEU A 96 10.20 10.59 -4.84
CA LEU A 96 9.28 9.73 -4.10
C LEU A 96 7.95 10.42 -3.72
N GLY A 97 7.79 11.69 -4.09
CA GLY A 97 6.51 12.41 -4.12
C GLY A 97 5.92 12.59 -5.50
N GLN A 98 6.67 12.33 -6.57
CA GLN A 98 6.18 12.50 -7.93
C GLN A 98 5.19 11.39 -8.28
N ARG A 99 4.03 11.79 -8.80
CA ARG A 99 2.97 10.84 -9.16
C ARG A 99 3.44 9.77 -10.15
N GLY A 100 4.18 10.12 -11.19
CA GLY A 100 4.60 9.17 -12.23
C GLY A 100 5.41 8.01 -11.66
N PRO A 101 6.62 8.24 -11.13
CA PRO A 101 7.46 7.19 -10.58
C PRO A 101 6.80 6.41 -9.43
N THR A 102 6.19 7.11 -8.47
CA THR A 102 5.60 6.47 -7.28
C THR A 102 4.35 5.66 -7.62
N ALA A 103 3.45 6.19 -8.45
CA ALA A 103 2.24 5.46 -8.84
C ALA A 103 2.58 4.26 -9.71
N VAL A 104 3.59 4.34 -10.59
CA VAL A 104 4.05 3.18 -11.38
C VAL A 104 4.63 2.10 -10.45
N LEU A 105 5.48 2.47 -9.50
CA LEU A 105 6.06 1.54 -8.53
C LEU A 105 4.97 0.85 -7.69
N VAL A 106 4.08 1.65 -7.10
CA VAL A 106 2.99 1.15 -6.25
C VAL A 106 1.98 0.34 -7.09
N ALA A 107 1.64 0.78 -8.30
CA ALA A 107 0.76 0.02 -9.19
C ALA A 107 1.38 -1.27 -9.68
N ALA A 108 2.70 -1.33 -9.92
CA ALA A 108 3.39 -2.57 -10.27
C ALA A 108 3.31 -3.57 -9.11
N TRP A 109 3.59 -3.13 -7.89
CA TRP A 109 3.49 -3.97 -6.70
C TRP A 109 2.04 -4.41 -6.41
N LEU A 110 1.09 -3.48 -6.45
CA LEU A 110 -0.33 -3.78 -6.27
C LEU A 110 -0.88 -4.62 -7.41
N GLY A 111 -0.37 -4.48 -8.63
CA GLY A 111 -0.74 -5.27 -9.79
C GLY A 111 -0.25 -6.71 -9.68
N TRP A 112 0.99 -6.91 -9.24
CA TRP A 112 1.51 -8.23 -8.87
C TRP A 112 0.67 -8.86 -7.75
N ARG A 113 0.36 -8.10 -6.71
CA ARG A 113 -0.51 -8.55 -5.60
C ARG A 113 -1.91 -8.89 -6.10
N SER A 114 -2.53 -8.05 -6.93
CA SER A 114 -3.82 -8.29 -7.57
C SER A 114 -3.82 -9.54 -8.43
N TRP A 115 -2.76 -9.77 -9.20
CA TRP A 115 -2.60 -10.97 -10.02
C TRP A 115 -2.52 -12.24 -9.15
N ARG A 116 -1.76 -12.19 -8.05
CA ARG A 116 -1.65 -13.29 -7.08
C ARG A 116 -2.98 -13.57 -6.39
N GLN A 117 -3.65 -12.52 -5.90
CA GLN A 117 -4.89 -12.61 -5.14
C GLN A 117 -6.12 -12.85 -6.02
N ARG A 118 -5.98 -12.76 -7.35
CA ARG A 118 -7.08 -12.83 -8.33
C ARG A 118 -8.18 -11.78 -8.09
N THR A 119 -7.85 -10.69 -7.41
CA THR A 119 -8.72 -9.55 -7.13
C THR A 119 -8.19 -8.28 -7.81
N LEU A 120 -9.08 -7.41 -8.27
CA LEU A 120 -8.73 -6.11 -8.83
C LEU A 120 -8.81 -5.00 -7.77
N ARG A 121 -9.37 -5.29 -6.59
CA ARG A 121 -9.54 -4.36 -5.49
C ARG A 121 -8.31 -3.50 -5.19
N PRO A 122 -7.09 -4.03 -5.01
CA PRO A 122 -5.92 -3.19 -4.71
C PRO A 122 -5.66 -2.10 -5.76
N LEU A 123 -5.79 -2.44 -7.04
CA LEU A 123 -5.61 -1.50 -8.15
C LEU A 123 -6.77 -0.49 -8.25
N LEU A 124 -8.00 -0.93 -8.02
CA LEU A 124 -9.17 -0.05 -8.02
C LEU A 124 -9.14 0.95 -6.86
N VAL A 125 -8.66 0.54 -5.69
CA VAL A 125 -8.45 1.42 -4.53
C VAL A 125 -7.41 2.49 -4.86
N LEU A 126 -6.27 2.12 -5.45
CA LEU A 126 -5.28 3.08 -5.92
C LEU A 126 -5.86 4.03 -6.97
N GLY A 127 -6.56 3.50 -7.98
CA GLY A 127 -7.19 4.30 -9.03
C GLY A 127 -8.21 5.29 -8.50
N ALA A 128 -9.09 4.86 -7.59
CA ALA A 128 -10.10 5.71 -6.96
C ALA A 128 -9.45 6.84 -6.13
N ALA A 129 -8.40 6.54 -5.37
CA ALA A 129 -7.71 7.55 -4.58
C ALA A 129 -6.96 8.57 -5.46
N LEU A 130 -6.28 8.11 -6.52
CA LEU A 130 -5.63 9.00 -7.48
C LEU A 130 -6.66 9.86 -8.22
N LEU A 131 -7.82 9.31 -8.58
CA LEU A 131 -8.91 10.07 -9.18
C LEU A 131 -9.44 11.13 -8.20
N ALA A 132 -9.70 10.76 -6.95
CA ALA A 132 -10.12 11.70 -5.91
C ALA A 132 -9.10 12.82 -5.72
N LEU A 133 -7.81 12.52 -5.78
CA LEU A 133 -6.74 13.52 -5.74
C LEU A 133 -6.79 14.49 -6.92
N ASN A 134 -7.01 14.01 -8.15
CA ASN A 134 -7.16 14.89 -9.31
C ASN A 134 -8.39 15.79 -9.19
N VAL A 135 -9.52 15.23 -8.76
CA VAL A 135 -10.76 15.99 -8.61
C VAL A 135 -10.63 17.06 -7.52
N THR A 136 -10.06 16.71 -6.37
CA THR A 136 -9.99 17.63 -5.21
C THR A 136 -8.82 18.60 -5.31
N VAL A 137 -7.59 18.10 -5.34
CA VAL A 137 -6.37 18.93 -5.39
C VAL A 137 -6.27 19.64 -6.73
N GLY A 138 -6.64 18.98 -7.83
CA GLY A 138 -6.67 19.62 -9.15
C GLY A 138 -7.69 20.76 -9.24
N ALA A 139 -8.89 20.58 -8.67
CA ALA A 139 -9.89 21.67 -8.66
C ALA A 139 -9.41 22.89 -7.85
N VAL A 140 -8.77 22.67 -6.70
CA VAL A 140 -8.22 23.77 -5.88
C VAL A 140 -7.07 24.46 -6.60
N LYS A 141 -6.21 23.69 -7.27
CA LYS A 141 -5.11 24.20 -8.08
C LYS A 141 -5.60 25.13 -9.19
N ILE A 142 -6.62 24.71 -9.94
CA ILE A 142 -7.24 25.51 -10.99
C ILE A 142 -7.97 26.72 -10.40
N GLY A 143 -8.62 26.56 -9.24
CA GLY A 143 -9.41 27.62 -8.61
C GLY A 143 -8.60 28.74 -7.98
N LEU A 144 -7.41 28.45 -7.43
CA LEU A 144 -6.63 29.43 -6.64
C LEU A 144 -5.39 29.96 -7.36
N GLY A 145 -4.84 29.25 -8.35
CA GLY A 145 -3.91 29.84 -9.30
C GLY A 145 -2.62 30.43 -8.69
N ARG A 146 -1.98 29.77 -7.70
CA ARG A 146 -0.88 30.35 -6.91
C ARG A 146 0.50 30.20 -7.57
N LEU A 147 1.32 31.26 -7.59
CA LEU A 147 2.70 31.22 -8.12
C LEU A 147 3.76 30.70 -7.14
N GLY A 148 4.76 30.01 -7.73
CA GLY A 148 5.92 29.40 -7.07
C GLY A 148 6.79 30.40 -6.31
N PRO A 149 7.49 29.98 -5.24
CA PRO A 149 8.49 30.83 -4.59
C PRO A 149 9.54 31.38 -5.57
N HIS A 150 9.86 30.63 -6.62
CA HIS A 150 10.82 31.04 -7.65
C HIS A 150 10.29 32.11 -8.63
N TYR A 151 8.96 32.22 -8.78
CA TYR A 151 8.30 33.15 -9.71
C TYR A 151 7.61 34.31 -8.98
N ALA A 152 7.58 34.28 -7.66
CA ALA A 152 6.99 35.32 -6.83
C ALA A 152 7.81 36.62 -6.92
N THR A 153 7.15 37.69 -7.32
CA THR A 153 7.79 39.00 -7.54
C THR A 153 7.47 40.01 -6.45
N THR A 154 6.41 39.79 -5.67
CA THR A 154 5.93 40.75 -4.68
C THR A 154 6.02 40.18 -3.26
N VAL A 155 7.08 40.58 -2.54
CA VAL A 155 7.32 40.14 -1.15
C VAL A 155 6.12 40.49 -0.25
N GLY A 156 5.62 39.51 0.49
CA GLY A 156 4.46 39.65 1.38
C GLY A 156 3.10 39.44 0.70
N SER A 157 3.06 39.22 -0.62
CA SER A 157 1.83 38.83 -1.31
C SER A 157 1.56 37.32 -1.15
N ALA A 158 0.30 36.92 -1.28
CA ALA A 158 -0.07 35.50 -1.33
C ALA A 158 0.15 34.88 -2.73
N GLU A 159 0.42 35.70 -3.75
CA GLU A 159 0.62 35.31 -5.15
C GLU A 159 -0.51 34.42 -5.73
N LEU A 160 -1.76 34.63 -5.27
CA LEU A 160 -2.96 33.94 -5.74
C LEU A 160 -3.49 34.57 -7.03
N PHE A 161 -4.16 33.77 -7.86
CA PHE A 161 -4.77 34.17 -9.13
C PHE A 161 -3.80 34.77 -10.16
N ALA A 162 -2.55 34.32 -10.14
CA ALA A 162 -1.49 34.80 -11.02
C ALA A 162 -1.07 33.71 -12.03
N ASP A 163 -2.03 32.91 -12.50
CA ASP A 163 -1.87 31.80 -13.44
C ASP A 163 -0.84 30.72 -13.01
N GLY A 164 -0.55 30.65 -11.71
CA GLY A 164 0.34 29.63 -11.14
C GLY A 164 -0.40 28.35 -10.79
N ASP A 165 0.31 27.24 -10.65
CA ASP A 165 -0.30 25.94 -10.42
C ASP A 165 0.23 25.24 -9.16
N ILE A 166 0.82 25.93 -8.18
CA ILE A 166 1.54 25.20 -7.10
C ILE A 166 0.68 24.83 -5.88
N PHE A 167 -0.46 25.52 -5.68
CA PHE A 167 -1.27 25.41 -4.46
C PHE A 167 -2.53 24.60 -4.72
N PRO A 168 -2.75 23.45 -4.06
CA PRO A 168 -1.92 22.80 -3.03
C PRO A 168 -0.73 22.03 -3.62
N SER A 169 0.27 21.70 -2.79
CA SER A 169 1.43 20.92 -3.23
C SER A 169 1.03 19.51 -3.70
N GLY A 170 1.12 19.29 -5.02
CA GLY A 170 0.82 18.00 -5.64
C GLY A 170 1.76 16.89 -5.19
N HIS A 171 3.07 17.16 -5.09
CA HIS A 171 4.06 16.16 -4.64
C HIS A 171 3.74 15.64 -3.24
N THR A 172 3.39 16.57 -2.35
CA THR A 172 3.06 16.28 -0.96
C THR A 172 1.79 15.43 -0.86
N ALA A 173 0.72 15.84 -1.53
CA ALA A 173 -0.55 15.13 -1.49
C ALA A 173 -0.44 13.74 -2.17
N ASN A 174 0.30 13.64 -3.28
CA ASN A 174 0.62 12.37 -3.93
C ASN A 174 1.38 11.43 -2.99
N ALA A 175 2.40 11.91 -2.27
CA ALA A 175 3.16 11.09 -1.34
C ALA A 175 2.27 10.52 -0.22
N VAL A 176 1.41 11.35 0.39
CA VAL A 176 0.47 10.87 1.41
C VAL A 176 -0.42 9.77 0.85
N VAL A 177 -1.04 9.98 -0.31
CA VAL A 177 -1.99 9.01 -0.89
C VAL A 177 -1.29 7.72 -1.31
N THR A 178 -0.22 7.81 -2.11
CA THR A 178 0.46 6.64 -2.70
C THR A 178 1.09 5.75 -1.63
N TRP A 179 1.85 6.32 -0.69
CA TRP A 179 2.44 5.56 0.40
C TRP A 179 1.40 5.14 1.43
N GLY A 180 0.40 5.98 1.71
CA GLY A 180 -0.67 5.70 2.67
C GLY A 180 -1.60 4.56 2.23
N ILE A 181 -1.80 4.35 0.93
CA ILE A 181 -2.58 3.21 0.39
C ILE A 181 -1.95 1.88 0.79
N LEU A 182 -0.62 1.78 0.86
CA LEU A 182 0.05 0.55 1.28
C LEU A 182 -0.36 0.19 2.72
N ALA A 183 -0.43 1.18 3.60
CA ALA A 183 -0.92 1.00 4.96
C ALA A 183 -2.42 0.71 5.02
N TYR A 184 -3.22 1.35 4.16
CA TYR A 184 -4.66 1.12 4.04
C TYR A 184 -4.97 -0.33 3.65
N LEU A 185 -4.23 -0.89 2.70
CA LEU A 185 -4.40 -2.23 2.17
C LEU A 185 -3.67 -3.32 2.98
N ALA A 186 -3.06 -2.96 4.11
CA ALA A 186 -2.36 -3.89 4.97
C ALA A 186 -3.33 -4.80 5.73
N THR A 187 -3.13 -6.11 5.65
CA THR A 187 -4.03 -7.11 6.23
C THR A 187 -3.81 -7.35 7.72
N THR A 188 -2.58 -7.18 8.21
CA THR A 188 -2.25 -7.40 9.63
C THR A 188 -2.09 -6.08 10.40
N PRO A 189 -2.45 -6.03 11.70
CA PRO A 189 -2.27 -4.83 12.52
C PRO A 189 -0.82 -4.35 12.59
N ARG A 190 0.14 -5.29 12.65
CA ARG A 190 1.57 -4.98 12.68
C ARG A 190 2.04 -4.38 11.36
N ALA A 191 1.69 -5.00 10.23
CA ALA A 191 2.02 -4.45 8.91
C ALA A 191 1.40 -3.07 8.70
N ARG A 192 0.13 -2.90 9.09
CA ARG A 192 -0.55 -1.59 9.04
C ARG A 192 0.21 -0.53 9.83
N ARG A 193 0.62 -0.81 11.07
CA ARG A 193 1.39 0.14 11.89
C ARG A 193 2.73 0.49 11.26
N VAL A 194 3.49 -0.51 10.81
CA VAL A 194 4.81 -0.28 10.18
C VAL A 194 4.65 0.52 8.88
N LEU A 195 3.73 0.14 8.01
CA LEU A 195 3.48 0.83 6.75
C LEU A 195 2.93 2.24 6.97
N SER A 196 2.12 2.48 8.01
CA SER A 196 1.68 3.83 8.38
C SER A 196 2.86 4.71 8.81
N VAL A 197 3.80 4.18 9.60
CA VAL A 197 5.01 4.93 9.99
C VAL A 197 5.88 5.21 8.78
N VAL A 198 6.13 4.21 7.93
CA VAL A 198 6.90 4.38 6.70
C VAL A 198 6.25 5.41 5.78
N ALA A 199 4.94 5.32 5.57
CA ALA A 199 4.20 6.28 4.75
C ALA A 199 4.26 7.70 5.33
N ALA A 200 4.13 7.86 6.65
CA ALA A 200 4.27 9.16 7.31
C ALA A 200 5.67 9.74 7.12
N ASN A 201 6.73 8.94 7.24
CA ASN A 201 8.10 9.39 7.03
C ASN A 201 8.34 9.85 5.58
N PHE A 202 7.89 9.08 4.59
CA PHE A 202 8.01 9.50 3.19
C PHE A 202 7.17 10.74 2.89
N ALA A 203 5.92 10.79 3.35
CA ALA A 203 5.05 11.94 3.11
C ALA A 203 5.57 13.23 3.76
N LEU A 204 5.98 13.16 5.02
CA LEU A 204 6.55 14.32 5.74
C LEU A 204 7.90 14.71 5.17
N GLY A 205 8.76 13.75 4.88
CA GLY A 205 10.07 14.01 4.28
C GLY A 205 9.94 14.68 2.91
N VAL A 206 9.07 14.17 2.03
CA VAL A 206 8.85 14.74 0.69
C VAL A 206 8.36 16.18 0.79
N GLY A 207 7.37 16.44 1.65
CA GLY A 207 6.86 17.80 1.85
C GLY A 207 7.91 18.75 2.44
N ALA A 208 8.69 18.30 3.43
CA ALA A 208 9.81 19.10 3.95
C ALA A 208 10.86 19.38 2.86
N THR A 209 11.09 18.41 1.98
CA THR A 209 12.04 18.53 0.88
C THR A 209 11.58 19.55 -0.17
N THR A 210 10.29 19.60 -0.52
CA THR A 210 9.79 20.59 -1.49
C THR A 210 9.96 22.03 -0.98
N VAL A 211 9.81 22.24 0.34
CA VAL A 211 10.11 23.52 1.01
C VAL A 211 11.62 23.80 0.99
N TYR A 212 12.43 22.80 1.36
CA TYR A 212 13.90 22.93 1.38
C TYR A 212 14.46 23.36 0.02
N LEU A 213 14.00 22.73 -1.06
CA LEU A 213 14.38 23.04 -2.43
C LEU A 213 13.79 24.38 -2.92
N GLY A 214 12.89 25.01 -2.17
CA GLY A 214 12.24 26.27 -2.55
C GLY A 214 11.25 26.13 -3.70
N THR A 215 10.72 24.93 -3.94
CA THR A 215 9.76 24.67 -5.02
C THR A 215 8.32 24.99 -4.63
N HIS A 216 8.01 24.90 -3.34
CA HIS A 216 6.68 25.13 -2.78
C HIS A 216 6.78 25.94 -1.49
N TRP A 217 5.72 26.68 -1.18
CA TRP A 217 5.57 27.36 0.10
C TRP A 217 5.25 26.37 1.22
N VAL A 218 5.47 26.76 2.48
CA VAL A 218 5.17 25.90 3.64
C VAL A 218 3.67 25.63 3.72
N SER A 219 2.85 26.66 3.50
CA SER A 219 1.39 26.53 3.46
C SER A 219 0.90 25.59 2.36
N ASP A 220 1.54 25.55 1.19
CA ASP A 220 1.19 24.61 0.10
C ASP A 220 1.38 23.16 0.53
N VAL A 221 2.47 22.91 1.28
CA VAL A 221 2.82 21.58 1.80
C VAL A 221 1.88 21.16 2.92
N LEU A 222 1.59 22.06 3.88
CA LEU A 222 0.62 21.80 4.94
C LEU A 222 -0.76 21.46 4.35
N LEU A 223 -1.21 22.22 3.35
CA LEU A 223 -2.48 21.94 2.69
C LEU A 223 -2.43 20.62 1.90
N GLY A 224 -1.31 20.33 1.23
CA GLY A 224 -1.08 19.06 0.53
C GLY A 224 -1.15 17.84 1.45
N TRP A 225 -0.54 17.92 2.66
CA TRP A 225 -0.65 16.86 3.66
C TRP A 225 -2.09 16.66 4.13
N ALA A 226 -2.79 17.75 4.46
CA ALA A 226 -4.18 17.70 4.88
C ALA A 226 -5.08 17.12 3.78
N ALA A 227 -4.91 17.54 2.52
CA ALA A 227 -5.66 17.04 1.36
C ALA A 227 -5.49 15.52 1.19
N GLY A 228 -4.24 15.05 1.17
CA GLY A 228 -3.94 13.63 1.02
C GLY A 228 -4.51 12.80 2.17
N LEU A 229 -4.44 13.32 3.40
CA LEU A 229 -4.98 12.64 4.57
C LEU A 229 -6.51 12.56 4.52
N LEU A 230 -7.20 13.63 4.10
CA LEU A 230 -8.66 13.62 3.90
C LEU A 230 -9.10 12.57 2.89
N ILE A 231 -8.36 12.43 1.78
CA ILE A 231 -8.64 11.40 0.77
C ILE A 231 -8.51 10.00 1.39
N LEU A 232 -7.45 9.72 2.15
CA LEU A 232 -7.28 8.41 2.80
C LEU A 232 -8.35 8.12 3.85
N LEU A 233 -8.74 9.13 4.63
CA LEU A 233 -9.78 8.99 5.66
C LEU A 233 -11.17 8.82 5.03
N GLY A 234 -11.42 9.42 3.86
CA GLY A 234 -12.67 9.34 3.11
C GLY A 234 -12.77 8.15 2.15
N LEU A 235 -11.66 7.51 1.80
CA LEU A 235 -11.59 6.34 0.90
C LEU A 235 -12.56 5.19 1.24
N PRO A 236 -12.87 4.87 2.53
CA PRO A 236 -13.87 3.88 2.90
C PRO A 236 -15.28 4.18 2.34
N TRP A 237 -15.63 5.44 2.10
CA TRP A 237 -16.91 5.80 1.47
C TRP A 237 -16.95 5.42 -0.02
N ALA A 238 -15.79 5.29 -0.67
CA ALA A 238 -15.69 4.82 -2.04
C ALA A 238 -15.69 3.29 -2.14
N GLU A 239 -15.55 2.54 -1.04
CA GLU A 239 -15.49 1.07 -1.06
C GLU A 239 -16.71 0.40 -1.73
N PRO A 240 -17.96 0.83 -1.49
CA PRO A 240 -19.11 0.26 -2.19
C PRO A 240 -19.02 0.46 -3.72
N LEU A 241 -18.57 1.63 -4.17
CA LEU A 241 -18.38 1.93 -5.59
C LEU A 241 -17.25 1.11 -6.20
N ILE A 242 -16.16 0.93 -5.46
CA ILE A 242 -15.02 0.09 -5.86
C ILE A 242 -15.47 -1.37 -6.00
N ALA A 243 -16.22 -1.90 -5.03
CA ALA A 243 -16.75 -3.26 -5.07
C ALA A 243 -17.71 -3.48 -6.26
N LEU A 244 -18.62 -2.52 -6.51
CA LEU A 244 -19.50 -2.56 -7.68
C LEU A 244 -18.72 -2.53 -9.01
N SER A 245 -17.64 -1.74 -9.05
CA SER A 245 -16.79 -1.64 -10.23
C SER A 245 -16.03 -2.95 -10.48
N GLU A 246 -15.51 -3.57 -9.42
CA GLU A 246 -14.85 -4.87 -9.49
C GLU A 246 -15.79 -5.95 -10.02
N ASP A 247 -17.00 -6.08 -9.45
CA ASP A 247 -18.01 -7.05 -9.88
C ASP A 247 -18.37 -6.86 -11.37
N ARG A 248 -18.53 -5.60 -11.81
CA ARG A 248 -18.83 -5.28 -13.22
C ARG A 248 -17.69 -5.66 -14.15
N ILE A 249 -16.44 -5.35 -13.79
CA ILE A 249 -15.26 -5.66 -14.60
C ILE A 249 -15.08 -7.17 -14.71
N GLN A 250 -15.29 -7.90 -13.61
CA GLN A 250 -15.16 -9.35 -13.59
C GLN A 250 -16.26 -10.01 -14.42
N ALA A 251 -17.51 -9.59 -14.26
CA ALA A 251 -18.62 -10.07 -15.08
C ALA A 251 -18.43 -9.76 -16.57
N TRP A 252 -17.86 -8.60 -16.92
CA TRP A 252 -17.53 -8.27 -18.30
C TRP A 252 -16.43 -9.17 -18.87
N ARG A 253 -15.36 -9.45 -18.09
CA ARG A 253 -14.31 -10.40 -18.47
C ARG A 253 -14.85 -11.81 -18.69
N ASP A 254 -15.75 -12.26 -17.82
CA ASP A 254 -16.33 -13.60 -17.90
C ASP A 254 -17.24 -13.74 -19.12
N ARG A 255 -18.05 -12.72 -19.42
CA ARG A 255 -18.82 -12.64 -20.68
C ARG A 255 -17.91 -12.72 -21.90
N GLY A 256 -16.84 -11.92 -21.94
CA GLY A 256 -15.88 -11.93 -23.05
C GLY A 256 -15.15 -13.27 -23.23
N ARG A 257 -14.95 -14.04 -22.16
CA ARG A 257 -14.41 -15.42 -22.25
C ARG A 257 -15.43 -16.43 -22.75
N SER A 258 -16.70 -16.25 -22.42
CA SER A 258 -17.79 -17.14 -22.85
C SER A 258 -18.15 -16.98 -24.34
N THR A 259 -17.87 -15.82 -24.93
CA THR A 259 -18.10 -15.52 -26.35
C THR A 259 -16.96 -15.93 -27.27
N LEU A 260 -15.80 -16.34 -26.74
CA LEU A 260 -14.73 -16.94 -27.55
C LEU A 260 -15.16 -18.36 -28.00
N PRO A 261 -15.28 -18.64 -29.31
CA PRO A 261 -15.62 -19.96 -29.81
C PRO A 261 -14.44 -20.91 -29.53
N GLY A 262 -14.60 -21.83 -28.57
CA GLY A 262 -13.60 -22.89 -28.35
C GLY A 262 -13.43 -23.41 -26.93
N ARG A 263 -14.08 -22.81 -25.91
CA ARG A 263 -13.96 -23.30 -24.53
C ARG A 263 -15.32 -23.45 -23.85
N ARG A 264 -16.25 -24.16 -24.49
CA ARG A 264 -17.32 -24.83 -23.74
C ARG A 264 -16.66 -25.93 -22.93
N LEU A 265 -16.46 -25.70 -21.63
CA LEU A 265 -16.32 -26.81 -20.71
C LEU A 265 -17.62 -27.60 -20.84
N VAL A 266 -17.54 -28.78 -21.48
CA VAL A 266 -18.60 -29.77 -21.43
C VAL A 266 -18.91 -29.98 -19.94
N PRO A 267 -20.17 -29.81 -19.48
CA PRO A 267 -20.51 -30.20 -18.12
C PRO A 267 -20.10 -31.67 -18.00
N SER A 268 -19.10 -31.97 -17.17
CA SER A 268 -18.88 -33.36 -16.78
C SER A 268 -20.19 -33.82 -16.16
N PRO A 269 -20.82 -34.91 -16.66
CA PRO A 269 -22.01 -35.42 -16.01
C PRO A 269 -21.63 -35.69 -14.57
N LEU A 270 -22.37 -35.08 -13.64
CA LEU A 270 -22.28 -35.40 -12.23
C LEU A 270 -22.47 -36.92 -12.13
N SER A 271 -21.40 -37.65 -11.83
CA SER A 271 -21.52 -39.05 -11.45
C SER A 271 -22.46 -39.04 -10.24
N PRO A 272 -23.60 -39.76 -10.27
CA PRO A 272 -24.46 -39.82 -9.10
C PRO A 272 -23.60 -40.42 -7.99
N VAL A 273 -23.40 -39.64 -6.93
CA VAL A 273 -22.87 -40.15 -5.68
C VAL A 273 -23.92 -41.16 -5.20
N THR A 274 -23.69 -42.43 -5.50
CA THR A 274 -24.43 -43.52 -4.90
C THR A 274 -24.12 -43.43 -3.41
N ARG A 275 -25.06 -42.89 -2.62
CA ARG A 275 -25.05 -43.12 -1.18
C ARG A 275 -25.20 -44.63 -1.02
N GLN A 276 -24.10 -45.34 -0.83
CA GLN A 276 -24.17 -46.69 -0.28
C GLN A 276 -24.81 -46.55 1.08
N ALA A 277 -26.08 -46.95 1.17
CA ALA A 277 -26.74 -47.16 2.44
C ALA A 277 -25.92 -48.22 3.20
N LEU A 278 -25.37 -47.84 4.35
CA LEU A 278 -24.83 -48.79 5.31
C LEU A 278 -25.99 -49.73 5.69
N VAL A 279 -25.95 -50.95 5.22
CA VAL A 279 -26.84 -52.02 5.67
C VAL A 279 -26.38 -52.43 7.07
N PRO A 280 -27.20 -52.28 8.12
CA PRO A 280 -26.87 -52.84 9.42
C PRO A 280 -26.98 -54.37 9.30
N SER A 281 -25.85 -55.06 9.40
CA SER A 281 -25.83 -56.51 9.56
C SER A 281 -26.45 -56.87 10.90
N GLY A 282 -27.74 -57.23 10.87
CA GLY A 282 -28.44 -57.79 12.02
C GLY A 282 -27.89 -59.19 12.31
N ARG A 283 -27.23 -59.34 13.47
CA ARG A 283 -27.03 -60.64 14.10
C ARG A 283 -27.85 -60.64 15.39
N ALA A 284 -28.99 -61.30 15.33
CA ALA A 284 -29.84 -61.59 16.46
C ALA A 284 -29.17 -62.64 17.36
N VAL A 285 -29.24 -62.42 18.67
CA VAL A 285 -29.31 -63.49 19.68
C VAL A 285 -30.33 -63.04 20.74
N PRO A 286 -31.40 -63.81 21.00
CA PRO A 286 -32.40 -63.48 22.00
C PRO A 286 -32.06 -64.14 23.35
N ALA A 287 -32.40 -63.46 24.46
CA ALA A 287 -32.60 -64.09 25.76
C ALA A 287 -33.53 -63.20 26.60
N GLU A 288 -34.79 -63.60 26.66
CA GLU A 288 -35.74 -63.22 27.71
C GLU A 288 -35.79 -64.35 28.76
N GLU A 289 -36.32 -64.03 29.94
CA GLU A 289 -36.60 -64.88 31.11
C GLU A 289 -35.43 -65.25 32.06
N LEU A 290 -35.38 -64.61 33.24
CA LEU A 290 -36.12 -65.07 34.42
C LEU A 290 -35.94 -64.08 35.60
N ALA A 291 -37.04 -63.71 36.24
CA ALA A 291 -37.08 -62.94 37.48
C ALA A 291 -36.82 -63.84 38.71
N THR A 292 -36.21 -63.29 39.77
CA THR A 292 -36.57 -63.42 41.21
C THR A 292 -35.46 -62.76 42.06
N GLN A 293 -35.83 -61.74 42.87
CA GLN A 293 -35.70 -61.65 44.35
C GLN A 293 -34.25 -61.52 44.85
N ASP A 294 -33.84 -60.55 45.68
CA ASP A 294 -34.42 -60.10 46.95
C ASP A 294 -33.75 -58.77 47.40
N GLU A 295 -34.51 -57.93 48.15
CA GLU A 295 -34.17 -57.22 49.42
C GLU A 295 -32.73 -56.66 49.63
N ALA A 296 -32.42 -55.45 50.15
CA ALA A 296 -33.12 -54.50 51.00
C ALA A 296 -32.27 -53.20 51.18
N HIS A 297 -32.97 -52.10 51.53
CA HIS A 297 -32.59 -50.93 52.37
C HIS A 297 -31.39 -50.04 51.95
N GLY A 298 -31.46 -48.71 51.97
CA GLY A 298 -32.48 -47.77 52.44
C GLY A 298 -32.12 -46.33 52.06
N GLU A 299 -33.12 -45.44 52.17
CA GLU A 299 -33.11 -44.02 52.59
C GLU A 299 -31.79 -43.21 52.51
N THR A 300 -31.71 -41.92 52.18
CA THR A 300 -32.64 -40.79 52.02
C THR A 300 -31.81 -39.64 51.40
N ALA A 301 -32.34 -38.89 50.43
CA ALA A 301 -32.71 -37.47 50.54
C ALA A 301 -31.58 -36.39 50.51
N VAL A 302 -31.70 -35.53 49.48
CA VAL A 302 -31.68 -34.04 49.53
C VAL A 302 -30.35 -33.27 49.36
N ILE A 303 -30.26 -32.66 48.17
CA ILE A 303 -29.95 -31.25 47.82
C ILE A 303 -28.85 -30.50 48.62
N GLY A 304 -27.85 -29.99 47.87
CA GLY A 304 -27.41 -28.60 48.07
C GLY A 304 -25.92 -28.28 47.91
N GLY A 305 -25.53 -27.89 46.69
CA GLY A 305 -24.77 -26.65 46.49
C GLY A 305 -23.23 -26.66 46.51
N ARG A 306 -22.70 -25.97 45.48
CA ARG A 306 -21.48 -25.12 45.46
C ARG A 306 -20.17 -25.75 44.94
N ALA A 307 -19.85 -25.42 43.68
CA ALA A 307 -18.49 -25.33 43.13
C ALA A 307 -17.75 -24.10 43.75
N PRO A 308 -16.40 -23.92 43.69
CA PRO A 308 -15.57 -24.24 42.53
C PRO A 308 -14.07 -24.61 42.75
N ALA A 309 -13.45 -24.97 41.61
CA ALA A 309 -12.09 -24.62 41.17
C ALA A 309 -10.87 -25.51 41.46
N SER A 310 -10.15 -25.70 40.34
CA SER A 310 -8.70 -25.81 40.14
C SER A 310 -8.05 -27.19 40.21
N THR A 311 -7.64 -27.60 39.01
CA THR A 311 -6.81 -28.73 38.63
C THR A 311 -5.34 -28.52 38.96
N SER A 312 -4.72 -29.62 39.32
CA SER A 312 -3.31 -29.85 39.63
C SER A 312 -2.39 -29.82 38.40
N SER A 313 -1.11 -29.65 38.75
CA SER A 313 0.14 -29.57 38.01
C SER A 313 0.71 -30.89 37.44
N GLY A 314 1.64 -30.72 36.49
CA GLY A 314 2.81 -31.60 36.25
C GLY A 314 2.77 -32.39 34.94
N THR A 315 3.84 -32.71 34.21
CA THR A 315 5.30 -32.48 34.28
C THR A 315 5.88 -33.25 33.07
N GLY A 316 7.02 -32.82 32.47
CA GLY A 316 7.92 -33.78 31.81
C GLY A 316 8.68 -33.39 30.51
N ILE A 317 9.92 -32.90 30.67
CA ILE A 317 11.19 -33.36 30.02
C ILE A 317 11.31 -33.25 28.46
N GLY A 318 12.36 -32.69 27.84
CA GLY A 318 13.69 -32.30 28.31
C GLY A 318 14.53 -31.49 27.29
N ALA A 319 15.61 -30.90 27.83
CA ALA A 319 16.71 -30.19 27.18
C ALA A 319 17.69 -31.19 26.48
N ALA A 320 18.72 -30.85 25.69
CA ALA A 320 19.67 -29.75 25.78
C ALA A 320 20.61 -29.61 24.54
N ARG A 321 21.07 -28.37 24.32
CA ARG A 321 22.41 -27.82 23.97
C ARG A 321 23.38 -28.49 22.95
N LEU A 322 23.72 -27.65 21.95
CA LEU A 322 25.04 -27.14 21.48
C LEU A 322 26.24 -28.10 21.30
N TYR A 323 26.82 -28.06 20.09
CA TYR A 323 28.27 -28.17 19.82
C TYR A 323 28.67 -27.30 18.62
N HIS A 324 29.90 -26.76 18.68
CA HIS A 324 30.57 -25.93 17.67
C HIS A 324 31.82 -26.67 17.12
N VAL A 325 32.58 -26.01 16.21
CA VAL A 325 33.95 -26.34 15.69
C VAL A 325 33.99 -27.14 14.36
N PRO A 326 35.02 -27.03 13.45
CA PRO A 326 35.89 -25.91 13.02
C PRO A 326 35.92 -25.70 11.46
N GLY A 327 36.73 -24.73 10.99
CA GLY A 327 36.81 -24.28 9.59
C GLY A 327 37.66 -25.09 8.59
N ARG A 328 37.66 -24.61 7.34
CA ARG A 328 38.62 -24.98 6.27
C ARG A 328 38.82 -23.84 5.26
N GLN A 329 40.03 -23.81 4.71
CA GLN A 329 40.74 -22.72 4.04
C GLN A 329 40.32 -22.45 2.58
N HIS A 330 40.83 -21.32 2.08
CA HIS A 330 40.66 -20.71 0.76
C HIS A 330 40.90 -21.61 -0.47
N SER A 331 40.15 -21.32 -1.54
CA SER A 331 40.60 -21.51 -2.92
C SER A 331 40.38 -20.20 -3.69
N LEU A 332 41.49 -19.56 -4.06
CA LEU A 332 41.60 -18.43 -4.97
C LEU A 332 40.88 -18.73 -6.28
N ARG A 333 39.97 -17.86 -6.73
CA ARG A 333 39.41 -17.89 -8.08
C ARG A 333 39.74 -16.57 -8.76
N ALA A 334 40.46 -16.68 -9.87
CA ALA A 334 41.07 -15.61 -10.64
C ALA A 334 40.09 -14.49 -11.02
N GLU A 335 40.53 -13.26 -10.79
CA GLU A 335 39.97 -12.03 -11.34
C GLU A 335 40.05 -12.07 -12.88
N ARG A 336 38.91 -11.87 -13.56
CA ARG A 336 38.90 -11.35 -14.93
C ARG A 336 38.72 -9.84 -14.82
N ALA A 337 39.64 -9.09 -15.42
CA ALA A 337 39.61 -7.64 -15.49
C ALA A 337 38.33 -7.11 -16.15
N PRO A 338 37.79 -5.97 -15.69
CA PRO A 338 36.70 -5.28 -16.37
C PRO A 338 37.21 -4.58 -17.64
N VAL A 339 36.60 -4.88 -18.79
CA VAL A 339 36.78 -4.14 -20.04
C VAL A 339 36.03 -2.80 -19.90
N GLY A 340 36.77 -1.69 -19.92
CA GLY A 340 36.20 -0.34 -19.85
C GLY A 340 35.49 0.09 -21.14
N PRO A 341 34.60 1.09 -21.08
CA PRO A 341 33.84 1.58 -22.23
C PRO A 341 34.71 2.43 -23.16
N GLN A 342 34.68 2.14 -24.47
CA GLN A 342 35.25 3.02 -25.49
C GLN A 342 34.31 4.19 -25.84
N PRO A 343 34.84 5.41 -26.08
CA PRO A 343 34.06 6.58 -26.46
C PRO A 343 33.65 6.58 -27.96
N PRO A 344 32.60 7.35 -28.33
CA PRO A 344 31.94 7.22 -29.62
C PRO A 344 32.67 7.94 -30.77
N VAL A 345 32.78 7.24 -31.91
CA VAL A 345 33.21 7.80 -33.19
C VAL A 345 32.01 8.48 -33.87
N ARG A 346 32.05 9.80 -34.05
CA ARG A 346 31.11 10.56 -34.89
C ARG A 346 31.63 10.66 -36.32
N PRO A 347 30.84 10.34 -37.35
CA PRO A 347 31.12 10.77 -38.72
C PRO A 347 30.69 12.22 -38.97
N TYR A 348 31.48 12.84 -39.84
CA TYR A 348 31.57 14.25 -40.21
C TYR A 348 30.33 14.81 -40.95
N SER A 349 30.20 16.13 -40.83
CA SER A 349 29.17 17.06 -41.30
C SER A 349 29.19 17.32 -42.81
N ASP A 350 28.01 17.50 -43.40
CA ASP A 350 27.85 18.31 -44.61
C ASP A 350 26.56 19.15 -44.54
N ARG A 351 26.72 20.48 -44.48
CA ARG A 351 25.75 21.48 -44.93
C ARG A 351 26.39 22.87 -44.92
N SER A 352 27.00 23.19 -46.06
CA SER A 352 26.85 24.44 -46.83
C SER A 352 26.53 25.74 -46.06
N GLN A 353 27.54 26.63 -46.00
CA GLN A 353 27.33 28.08 -46.04
C GLN A 353 27.30 28.56 -47.50
N PRO A 354 26.70 29.74 -47.77
CA PRO A 354 27.57 30.84 -48.19
C PRO A 354 27.26 32.19 -47.50
N ARG A 355 28.36 32.92 -47.17
CA ARG A 355 28.68 34.36 -47.42
C ARG A 355 27.50 35.36 -47.53
N ALA A 356 27.53 36.59 -47.01
CA ALA A 356 28.62 37.50 -46.63
C ALA A 356 28.10 38.68 -45.79
N ALA A 357 29.03 39.36 -45.13
CA ALA A 357 28.87 40.57 -44.35
C ALA A 357 28.48 41.81 -45.18
N ARG A 358 27.71 42.73 -44.57
CA ARG A 358 27.86 44.19 -44.74
C ARG A 358 27.62 44.93 -43.43
N LEU A 359 28.50 45.89 -43.19
CA LEU A 359 28.61 46.78 -42.03
C LEU A 359 27.80 48.09 -42.23
N ARG A 360 27.14 48.55 -41.14
CA ARG A 360 26.89 49.95 -40.67
C ARG A 360 26.05 50.94 -41.54
N PRO A 361 25.61 52.11 -40.99
CA PRO A 361 25.38 52.53 -39.60
C PRO A 361 24.05 53.33 -39.37
N ARG A 362 23.82 53.72 -38.11
CA ARG A 362 22.86 54.75 -37.63
C ARG A 362 22.99 56.11 -38.35
N GLY A 363 21.86 56.80 -38.55
CA GLY A 363 21.81 58.26 -38.69
C GLY A 363 20.55 58.80 -39.37
N GLN A 364 19.53 59.18 -38.57
CA GLN A 364 18.74 60.42 -38.55
C GLN A 364 17.44 60.20 -37.80
#